data_AF-A0A520FKB1-F1
#
_entry.id   AF-A0A520FKB1-F1
#
_cell.length_a   1.000
_cell.length_b   1.000
_cell.length_c   1.000
_cell.angle_alpha   90.00
_cell.angle_beta   90.00
_cell.angle_gamma   90.00
#
_symmetry.space_group_name_H-M   'P 1'
#
loop_
_entity.id
_entity.type
_entity.pdbx_description
1 polymer ?
#
loop_
_entity_poly.entity_id
_entity_poly.type
_entity_poly.pdbx_seq_one_letter_code
_entity_poly.pdbx_strand_id
1 'polypeptide(L)'
;TNTLELAEAGAPVDLVFQSIAGTEKANLSFGVTPELLDEAHAAALALKRGTVGDNVMYFETGQGSALSANANFGVDQQTCEVRAYALARRYKPFLINTVVGFIGPEYLYDGKQIIRAGLEDHFCGKLLGLPIGCDICYTNHAEADQDDMDTLLVLLGTAGINFIMGVPGADDVMLNYQSTSFHDALFLRETLGLKRAPEFEAWLQRMQITDAAGRLAPPTSNRLLADMGALAALGSTA
;
A
#
# COMPACT_ATOMS: atom_id res chain seq x y z
N THR A 1 -0.82 -18.49 -6.39
CA THR A 1 -0.76 -19.35 -7.60
C THR A 1 -1.69 -18.87 -8.70
N ASN A 2 -2.92 -18.43 -8.42
CA ASN A 2 -3.86 -17.97 -9.47
C ASN A 2 -3.28 -16.92 -10.44
N THR A 3 -2.51 -15.95 -9.96
CA THR A 3 -1.87 -14.94 -10.83
C THR A 3 -0.81 -15.54 -11.77
N LEU A 4 -0.11 -16.59 -11.34
CA LEU A 4 0.86 -17.32 -12.18
C LEU A 4 0.12 -18.03 -13.31
N GLU A 5 -0.96 -18.76 -13.00
CA GLU A 5 -1.79 -19.43 -14.02
C GLU A 5 -2.34 -18.43 -15.04
N LEU A 6 -2.77 -17.24 -14.58
CA LEU A 6 -3.22 -16.16 -15.46
C LEU A 6 -2.09 -15.66 -16.36
N ALA A 7 -0.88 -15.46 -15.82
CA ALA A 7 0.27 -15.03 -16.60
C ALA A 7 0.65 -16.09 -17.66
N GLU A 8 0.65 -17.38 -17.30
CA GLU A 8 0.91 -18.48 -18.23
C GLU A 8 -0.15 -18.59 -19.34
N ALA A 9 -1.41 -18.28 -19.01
CA ALA A 9 -2.48 -18.18 -19.99
C ALA A 9 -2.41 -16.92 -20.87
N GLY A 10 -1.41 -16.05 -20.67
CA GLY A 10 -1.22 -14.81 -21.42
C GLY A 10 -2.20 -13.69 -21.04
N ALA A 11 -2.84 -13.79 -19.88
CA ALA A 11 -3.67 -12.71 -19.35
C ALA A 11 -2.81 -11.46 -19.05
N PRO A 12 -3.38 -10.25 -19.12
CA PRO A 12 -2.64 -9.01 -18.87
C PRO A 12 -2.37 -8.82 -17.37
N VAL A 13 -1.29 -9.45 -16.87
CA VAL A 13 -0.81 -9.27 -15.50
C VAL A 13 0.34 -8.26 -15.49
N ASP A 14 0.10 -7.06 -14.95
CA ASP A 14 1.13 -6.02 -14.85
C ASP A 14 1.99 -6.17 -13.59
N LEU A 15 1.36 -6.50 -12.45
CA LEU A 15 2.03 -6.76 -11.17
C LEU A 15 1.57 -8.09 -10.59
N VAL A 16 2.51 -8.85 -10.03
CA VAL A 16 2.22 -10.07 -9.27
C VAL A 16 2.24 -9.74 -7.78
N PHE A 17 1.06 -9.79 -7.17
CA PHE A 17 0.88 -9.62 -5.73
C PHE A 17 1.19 -10.90 -4.96
N GLN A 18 1.85 -10.77 -3.80
CA GLN A 18 1.94 -11.84 -2.80
C GLN A 18 2.25 -11.27 -1.40
N SER A 19 1.50 -11.68 -0.39
CA SER A 19 1.90 -11.45 1.01
C SER A 19 3.09 -12.33 1.37
N ILE A 20 4.09 -11.75 2.04
CA ILE A 20 5.31 -12.45 2.47
C ILE A 20 5.62 -12.16 3.95
N ALA A 21 6.38 -13.05 4.58
CA ALA A 21 6.79 -12.95 5.98
C ALA A 21 8.29 -13.22 6.17
N GLY A 22 8.79 -12.91 7.36
CA GLY A 22 10.21 -12.99 7.72
C GLY A 22 10.77 -14.39 7.97
N THR A 23 9.95 -15.42 7.99
CA THR A 23 10.37 -16.80 8.26
C THR A 23 9.77 -17.77 7.25
N GLU A 24 10.49 -18.85 6.97
CA GLU A 24 10.05 -19.89 6.05
C GLU A 24 8.71 -20.50 6.51
N LYS A 25 8.60 -20.84 7.81
CA LYS A 25 7.35 -21.39 8.37
C LYS A 25 6.15 -20.45 8.19
N ALA A 26 6.34 -19.14 8.33
CA ALA A 26 5.27 -18.17 8.10
C ALA A 26 4.89 -18.11 6.60
N ASN A 27 5.87 -18.05 5.70
CA ASN A 27 5.62 -18.07 4.25
C ASN A 27 4.90 -19.36 3.81
N LEU A 28 5.30 -20.51 4.33
CA LEU A 28 4.61 -21.78 4.07
C LEU A 28 3.15 -21.76 4.55
N SER A 29 2.84 -21.06 5.65
CA SER A 29 1.45 -20.89 6.09
C SER A 29 0.61 -20.04 5.14
N PHE A 30 1.24 -19.19 4.32
CA PHE A 30 0.60 -18.46 3.22
C PHE A 30 0.59 -19.25 1.91
N GLY A 31 1.15 -20.47 1.90
CA GLY A 31 1.28 -21.29 0.71
C GLY A 31 2.33 -20.79 -0.29
N VAL A 32 3.34 -20.04 0.17
CA VAL A 32 4.40 -19.49 -0.70
C VAL A 32 5.78 -19.98 -0.30
N THR A 33 6.62 -20.24 -1.30
CA THR A 33 8.05 -20.51 -1.16
C THR A 33 8.87 -19.58 -2.06
N PRO A 34 10.18 -19.40 -1.80
CA PRO A 34 11.05 -18.64 -2.70
C PRO A 34 11.03 -19.16 -4.16
N GLU A 35 10.91 -20.48 -4.35
CA GLU A 35 10.86 -21.10 -5.69
C GLU A 35 9.59 -20.70 -6.44
N LEU A 36 8.45 -20.67 -5.75
CA LEU A 36 7.18 -20.21 -6.35
C LEU A 36 7.24 -18.70 -6.69
N LEU A 37 7.91 -17.90 -5.85
CA LEU A 37 8.15 -16.49 -6.14
C LEU A 37 9.08 -16.30 -7.34
N ASP A 38 10.13 -17.12 -7.48
CA ASP A 38 11.01 -17.11 -8.65
C ASP A 38 10.24 -17.44 -9.94
N GLU A 39 9.38 -18.45 -9.90
CA GLU A 39 8.53 -18.85 -11.02
C GLU A 39 7.54 -17.74 -11.41
N ALA A 40 6.82 -17.18 -10.44
CA ALA A 40 5.87 -16.10 -10.68
C ALA A 40 6.55 -14.82 -11.22
N HIS A 41 7.73 -14.49 -10.70
CA HIS A 41 8.54 -13.37 -11.20
C HIS A 41 8.98 -13.59 -12.65
N ALA A 42 9.46 -14.80 -12.99
CA ALA A 42 9.86 -15.13 -14.35
C ALA A 42 8.68 -15.10 -15.33
N ALA A 43 7.52 -15.63 -14.93
CA ALA A 43 6.30 -15.62 -15.74
C ALA A 43 5.83 -14.19 -16.04
N ALA A 44 5.82 -13.30 -15.05
CA ALA A 44 5.43 -11.91 -15.24
C ALA A 44 6.41 -11.15 -16.15
N LEU A 45 7.72 -11.36 -15.99
CA LEU A 45 8.74 -10.79 -16.90
C LEU A 45 8.56 -11.25 -18.35
N ALA A 46 8.18 -12.53 -18.55
CA ALA A 46 7.97 -13.09 -19.88
C ALA A 46 6.83 -12.41 -20.67
N LEU A 47 5.86 -11.81 -19.98
CA LEU A 47 4.78 -11.03 -20.60
C LEU A 47 5.26 -9.70 -21.21
N LYS A 48 6.43 -9.20 -20.81
CA LYS A 48 7.07 -7.96 -21.34
C LYS A 48 6.13 -6.75 -21.35
N ARG A 49 5.39 -6.54 -20.26
CA ARG A 49 4.36 -5.49 -20.16
C ARG A 49 4.89 -4.15 -19.64
N GLY A 50 6.09 -4.12 -19.09
CA GLY A 50 6.73 -2.90 -18.63
C GLY A 50 7.06 -1.92 -19.77
N THR A 51 6.71 -0.65 -19.60
CA THR A 51 6.99 0.42 -20.58
C THR A 51 8.17 1.32 -20.17
N VAL A 52 8.49 1.36 -18.88
CA VAL A 52 9.60 2.16 -18.31
C VAL A 52 10.68 1.26 -17.69
N GLY A 53 10.26 0.20 -17.01
CA GLY A 53 11.14 -0.77 -16.34
C GLY A 53 10.49 -2.15 -16.25
N ASP A 54 11.17 -3.06 -15.57
CA ASP A 54 10.81 -4.48 -15.47
C ASP A 54 10.56 -4.94 -14.02
N ASN A 55 10.33 -4.00 -13.10
CA ASN A 55 9.89 -4.31 -11.74
C ASN A 55 8.43 -4.77 -11.78
N VAL A 56 8.18 -6.07 -11.56
CA VAL A 56 6.85 -6.68 -11.75
C VAL A 56 6.24 -7.25 -10.47
N MET A 57 6.97 -7.24 -9.36
CA MET A 57 6.47 -7.77 -8.09
C MET A 57 5.80 -6.69 -7.24
N TYR A 58 4.72 -7.06 -6.58
CA TYR A 58 4.08 -6.30 -5.53
C TYR A 58 4.03 -7.18 -4.26
N PHE A 59 4.72 -6.78 -3.20
CA PHE A 59 4.70 -7.51 -1.93
C PHE A 59 3.96 -6.75 -0.85
N GLU A 60 3.36 -7.50 0.05
CA GLU A 60 2.75 -6.97 1.26
C GLU A 60 3.28 -7.70 2.48
N THR A 61 3.56 -6.94 3.53
CA THR A 61 4.14 -7.41 4.79
C THR A 61 3.38 -6.80 5.96
N GLY A 62 3.82 -7.06 7.19
CA GLY A 62 3.19 -6.51 8.37
C GLY A 62 3.71 -7.17 9.63
N GLN A 63 4.00 -6.33 10.62
CA GLN A 63 4.35 -6.78 11.96
C GLN A 63 3.23 -7.66 12.54
N GLY A 64 3.63 -8.74 13.21
CA GLY A 64 2.72 -9.71 13.81
C GLY A 64 2.42 -10.93 12.95
N SER A 65 2.63 -10.86 11.63
CA SER A 65 2.41 -11.99 10.71
C SER A 65 3.11 -13.29 11.14
N ALA A 66 4.41 -13.22 11.46
CA ALA A 66 5.17 -14.38 11.91
C ALA A 66 4.73 -14.89 13.30
N LEU A 67 4.29 -14.01 14.19
CA LEU A 67 3.79 -14.40 15.51
C LEU A 67 2.43 -15.08 15.39
N SER A 68 1.52 -14.53 14.59
CA SER A 68 0.21 -15.09 14.26
C SER A 68 0.32 -16.51 13.70
N ALA A 69 1.30 -16.75 12.82
CA ALA A 69 1.58 -18.07 12.27
C ALA A 69 2.33 -19.03 13.23
N ASN A 70 2.55 -18.63 14.50
CA ASN A 70 3.38 -19.34 15.48
C ASN A 70 4.76 -19.73 14.90
N ALA A 71 5.37 -18.77 14.21
CA ALA A 71 6.52 -18.94 13.33
C ALA A 71 7.58 -17.84 13.50
N ASN A 72 7.53 -17.08 14.60
CA ASN A 72 8.54 -16.08 14.93
C ASN A 72 9.75 -16.67 15.68
N PHE A 73 9.64 -17.88 16.23
CA PHE A 73 10.74 -18.59 16.91
C PHE A 73 11.37 -17.79 18.07
N GLY A 74 10.55 -17.02 18.80
CA GLY A 74 11.01 -16.17 19.91
C GLY A 74 11.67 -14.86 19.45
N VAL A 75 11.68 -14.57 18.15
CA VAL A 75 12.15 -13.30 17.59
C VAL A 75 11.01 -12.27 17.64
N ASP A 76 11.37 -11.00 17.88
CA ASP A 76 10.43 -9.89 17.92
C ASP A 76 9.82 -9.57 16.54
N GLN A 77 8.71 -8.82 16.54
CA GLN A 77 7.94 -8.51 15.35
C GLN A 77 8.74 -7.70 14.32
N GLN A 78 9.47 -6.66 14.76
CA GLN A 78 10.27 -5.81 13.88
C GLN A 78 11.36 -6.60 13.18
N THR A 79 12.09 -7.45 13.91
CA THR A 79 13.15 -8.26 13.30
C THR A 79 12.59 -9.23 12.26
N CYS A 80 11.40 -9.80 12.49
CA CYS A 80 10.72 -10.63 11.49
C CYS A 80 10.31 -9.80 10.27
N GLU A 81 9.77 -8.61 10.48
CA GLU A 81 9.34 -7.72 9.40
C GLU A 81 10.51 -7.29 8.50
N VAL A 82 11.67 -6.93 9.08
CA VAL A 82 12.88 -6.59 8.31
C VAL A 82 13.40 -7.79 7.51
N ARG A 83 13.20 -9.03 7.97
CA ARG A 83 13.54 -10.23 7.18
C ARG A 83 12.62 -10.40 5.97
N ALA A 84 11.34 -10.01 6.06
CA ALA A 84 10.44 -10.01 4.92
C ALA A 84 10.92 -9.02 3.84
N TYR A 85 11.36 -7.83 4.26
CA TYR A 85 12.00 -6.87 3.35
C TYR A 85 13.26 -7.42 2.67
N ALA A 86 14.10 -8.16 3.40
CA ALA A 86 15.27 -8.81 2.82
C ALA A 86 14.89 -9.84 1.75
N LEU A 87 13.82 -10.61 1.95
CA LEU A 87 13.27 -11.51 0.94
C LEU A 87 12.76 -10.73 -0.28
N ALA A 88 11.98 -9.68 -0.08
CA ALA A 88 11.45 -8.84 -1.17
C ALA A 88 12.56 -8.24 -2.04
N ARG A 89 13.64 -7.76 -1.42
CA ARG A 89 14.76 -7.10 -2.11
C ARG A 89 15.36 -7.96 -3.23
N ARG A 90 15.32 -9.29 -3.09
CA ARG A 90 15.79 -10.23 -4.13
C ARG A 90 15.12 -10.00 -5.49
N TYR A 91 13.86 -9.59 -5.49
CA TYR A 91 13.04 -9.47 -6.70
C TYR A 91 12.92 -8.04 -7.24
N LYS A 92 13.55 -7.04 -6.58
CA LYS A 92 13.46 -5.62 -6.96
C LYS A 92 11.99 -5.23 -7.25
N PRO A 93 11.08 -5.33 -6.26
CA PRO A 93 9.66 -5.14 -6.50
C PRO A 93 9.37 -3.72 -6.98
N PHE A 94 8.25 -3.54 -7.70
CA PHE A 94 7.73 -2.21 -8.02
C PHE A 94 7.10 -1.56 -6.80
N LEU A 95 6.39 -2.37 -6.01
CA LEU A 95 5.73 -1.96 -4.79
C LEU A 95 6.04 -2.93 -3.66
N ILE A 96 6.27 -2.40 -2.47
CA ILE A 96 6.12 -3.14 -1.24
C ILE A 96 5.47 -2.24 -0.20
N ASN A 97 4.48 -2.73 0.53
CA ASN A 97 3.91 -2.03 1.68
C ASN A 97 3.94 -2.92 2.93
N THR A 98 4.18 -2.28 4.06
CA THR A 98 3.68 -2.81 5.34
C THR A 98 2.18 -2.49 5.44
N VAL A 99 1.42 -3.36 6.10
CA VAL A 99 0.04 -3.08 6.54
C VAL A 99 0.07 -2.95 8.05
N VAL A 100 0.17 -1.72 8.54
CA VAL A 100 0.31 -1.45 9.97
C VAL A 100 -1.07 -1.31 10.60
N GLY A 101 -1.32 -2.01 11.71
CA GLY A 101 -2.60 -1.93 12.45
C GLY A 101 -3.74 -2.83 11.94
N PHE A 102 -3.51 -3.63 10.89
CA PHE A 102 -4.52 -4.48 10.26
C PHE A 102 -4.93 -5.72 11.05
N ILE A 103 -3.99 -6.34 11.78
CA ILE A 103 -4.26 -7.64 12.42
C ILE A 103 -5.10 -7.48 13.69
N GLY A 104 -4.72 -6.54 14.57
CA GLY A 104 -5.43 -6.32 15.83
C GLY A 104 -4.53 -5.87 17.00
N PRO A 105 -5.16 -5.54 18.14
CA PRO A 105 -4.49 -5.01 19.33
C PRO A 105 -3.55 -6.00 20.03
N GLU A 106 -3.64 -7.30 19.70
CA GLU A 106 -2.75 -8.33 20.23
C GLU A 106 -1.30 -8.15 19.74
N TYR A 107 -1.12 -7.42 18.63
CA TYR A 107 0.17 -7.17 17.99
C TYR A 107 0.61 -5.72 18.13
N LEU A 108 -0.32 -4.77 17.94
CA LEU A 108 -0.13 -3.33 18.08
C LEU A 108 -1.39 -2.75 18.75
N TYR A 109 -1.32 -2.48 20.04
CA TYR A 109 -2.50 -2.26 20.88
C TYR A 109 -3.17 -0.90 20.65
N ASP A 110 -2.38 0.18 20.54
CA ASP A 110 -2.86 1.56 20.49
C ASP A 110 -2.29 2.33 19.28
N GLY A 111 -2.86 3.52 19.02
CA GLY A 111 -2.39 4.42 17.96
C GLY A 111 -0.91 4.75 18.07
N LYS A 112 -0.37 4.85 19.28
CA LYS A 112 1.07 5.10 19.50
C LYS A 112 1.95 3.95 19.00
N GLN A 113 1.56 2.71 19.24
CA GLN A 113 2.27 1.52 18.74
C GLN A 113 2.15 1.41 17.22
N ILE A 114 0.98 1.70 16.65
CA ILE A 114 0.76 1.72 15.20
C ILE A 114 1.65 2.78 14.54
N ILE A 115 1.65 4.02 15.06
CA ILE A 115 2.50 5.11 14.55
C ILE A 115 3.98 4.70 14.61
N ARG A 116 4.41 4.10 15.71
CA ARG A 116 5.80 3.68 15.89
C ARG A 116 6.18 2.59 14.88
N ALA A 117 5.37 1.55 14.74
CA ALA A 117 5.62 0.44 13.83
C ALA A 117 5.69 0.93 12.38
N GLY A 118 4.76 1.79 11.95
CA GLY A 118 4.78 2.34 10.59
C GLY A 118 6.06 3.13 10.26
N LEU A 119 6.60 3.87 11.22
CA LEU A 119 7.87 4.59 11.06
C LEU A 119 9.08 3.65 11.03
N GLU A 120 9.10 2.61 11.86
CA GLU A 120 10.17 1.61 11.88
C GLU A 120 10.21 0.83 10.56
N ASP A 121 9.05 0.40 10.08
CA ASP A 121 8.86 -0.33 8.83
C ASP A 121 9.31 0.47 7.63
N HIS A 122 8.83 1.72 7.50
CA HIS A 122 9.26 2.64 6.45
C HIS A 122 10.77 2.86 6.47
N PHE A 123 11.35 3.15 7.64
CA PHE A 123 12.79 3.35 7.77
C PHE A 123 13.58 2.12 7.32
N CYS A 124 13.22 0.92 7.80
CA CYS A 124 13.92 -0.30 7.47
C CYS A 124 13.77 -0.69 6.00
N GLY A 125 12.59 -0.52 5.41
CA GLY A 125 12.37 -0.74 3.98
C GLY A 125 13.21 0.19 3.12
N LYS A 126 13.26 1.48 3.45
CA LYS A 126 14.13 2.47 2.77
C LYS A 126 15.60 2.13 2.93
N LEU A 127 16.04 1.75 4.13
CA LEU A 127 17.42 1.34 4.41
C LEU A 127 17.84 0.13 3.55
N LEU A 128 16.90 -0.78 3.28
CA LEU A 128 17.11 -1.92 2.39
C LEU A 128 16.94 -1.59 0.90
N GLY A 129 16.66 -0.34 0.55
CA GLY A 129 16.57 0.13 -0.84
C GLY A 129 15.27 -0.25 -1.55
N LEU A 130 14.19 -0.47 -0.80
CA LEU A 130 12.89 -0.84 -1.34
C LEU A 130 12.02 0.40 -1.62
N PRO A 131 11.12 0.33 -2.62
CA PRO A 131 10.10 1.36 -2.86
C PRO A 131 8.94 1.20 -1.87
N ILE A 132 9.24 1.35 -0.58
CA ILE A 132 8.30 1.02 0.49
C ILE A 132 7.19 2.07 0.63
N GLY A 133 5.95 1.59 0.63
CA GLY A 133 4.74 2.29 1.02
C GLY A 133 4.21 1.76 2.35
N CYS A 134 3.07 2.29 2.76
CA CYS A 134 2.40 1.88 3.99
C CYS A 134 0.89 1.93 3.77
N ASP A 135 0.20 0.83 4.08
CA ASP A 135 -1.23 0.89 4.36
C ASP A 135 -1.40 1.32 5.82
N ILE A 136 -1.82 2.58 5.98
CA ILE A 136 -1.91 3.29 7.25
C ILE A 136 -3.31 3.01 7.80
N CYS A 137 -3.40 2.06 8.71
CA CYS A 137 -4.69 1.49 9.02
C CYS A 137 -4.85 1.06 10.47
N TYR A 138 -6.10 0.84 10.87
CA TYR A 138 -6.44 0.29 12.18
C TYR A 138 -7.73 -0.52 12.10
N THR A 139 -7.92 -1.39 13.08
CA THR A 139 -9.17 -2.13 13.25
C THR A 139 -9.97 -1.55 14.41
N ASN A 140 -11.30 -1.63 14.34
CA ASN A 140 -12.22 -1.04 15.33
C ASN A 140 -12.08 -1.54 16.79
N HIS A 141 -11.27 -2.57 17.03
CA HIS A 141 -11.04 -3.13 18.37
C HIS A 141 -9.64 -2.79 18.91
N ALA A 142 -8.81 -2.07 18.15
CA ALA A 142 -7.60 -1.44 18.66
C ALA A 142 -7.94 -0.13 19.39
N GLU A 143 -7.08 0.30 20.33
CA GLU A 143 -7.19 1.61 20.99
C GLU A 143 -6.57 2.68 20.08
N ALA A 144 -7.19 2.86 18.91
CA ALA A 144 -6.76 3.79 17.86
C ALA A 144 -7.98 4.34 17.11
N ASP A 145 -7.81 5.51 16.51
CA ASP A 145 -8.81 6.12 15.63
C ASP A 145 -8.18 6.77 14.40
N GLN A 146 -9.00 7.47 13.60
CA GLN A 146 -8.55 8.12 12.38
C GLN A 146 -7.55 9.25 12.64
N ASP A 147 -7.59 9.93 13.80
CA ASP A 147 -6.65 11.01 14.12
C ASP A 147 -5.22 10.46 14.31
N ASP A 148 -5.09 9.23 14.83
CA ASP A 148 -3.82 8.50 14.87
C ASP A 148 -3.29 8.19 13.47
N MET A 149 -4.18 7.79 12.55
CA MET A 149 -3.81 7.49 11.16
C MET A 149 -3.38 8.75 10.41
N ASP A 150 -4.08 9.86 10.60
CA ASP A 150 -3.74 11.16 10.02
C ASP A 150 -2.38 11.67 10.55
N THR A 151 -2.10 11.41 11.84
CA THR A 151 -0.78 11.67 12.43
C THR A 151 0.30 10.83 11.73
N LEU A 152 0.09 9.52 11.58
CA LEU A 152 1.04 8.63 10.91
C LEU A 152 1.24 9.05 9.43
N LEU A 153 0.18 9.41 8.73
CA LEU A 153 0.19 9.89 7.35
C LEU A 153 1.13 11.08 7.16
N VAL A 154 1.02 12.11 7.99
CA VAL A 154 1.90 13.29 7.91
C VAL A 154 3.34 12.92 8.24
N LEU A 155 3.56 12.09 9.26
CA LEU A 155 4.91 11.64 9.63
C LEU A 155 5.58 10.83 8.50
N LEU A 156 4.85 9.91 7.88
CA LEU A 156 5.35 9.13 6.73
C LEU A 156 5.55 9.99 5.48
N GLY A 157 4.64 10.94 5.22
CA GLY A 157 4.79 11.91 4.13
C GLY A 157 6.05 12.74 4.27
N THR A 158 6.32 13.28 5.47
CA THR A 158 7.55 14.04 5.74
C THR A 158 8.81 13.16 5.69
N ALA A 159 8.69 11.87 6.03
CA ALA A 159 9.76 10.89 5.89
C ALA A 159 9.95 10.37 4.44
N GLY A 160 9.16 10.82 3.47
CA GLY A 160 9.31 10.47 2.06
C GLY A 160 8.79 9.07 1.70
N ILE A 161 7.65 8.65 2.27
CA ILE A 161 6.91 7.44 1.87
C ILE A 161 6.66 7.40 0.35
N ASN A 162 6.78 6.21 -0.27
CA ASN A 162 6.59 6.10 -1.72
C ASN A 162 5.11 6.18 -2.12
N PHE A 163 4.25 5.51 -1.37
CA PHE A 163 2.81 5.45 -1.60
C PHE A 163 2.06 5.09 -0.32
N ILE A 164 0.76 5.37 -0.33
CA ILE A 164 -0.22 5.01 0.70
C ILE A 164 -1.45 4.42 0.01
N MET A 165 -2.33 3.78 0.77
CA MET A 165 -3.60 3.29 0.24
C MET A 165 -4.65 4.39 0.13
N GLY A 166 -5.63 4.19 -0.74
CA GLY A 166 -6.76 5.09 -0.89
C GLY A 166 -8.03 4.26 -0.92
N VAL A 167 -8.80 4.32 0.16
CA VAL A 167 -10.07 3.61 0.32
C VAL A 167 -11.22 4.62 0.33
N PRO A 168 -12.35 4.37 -0.37
CA PRO A 168 -13.49 5.28 -0.34
C PRO A 168 -13.96 5.56 1.08
N GLY A 169 -13.90 6.82 1.51
CA GLY A 169 -14.31 7.22 2.86
C GLY A 169 -13.46 6.63 3.99
N ALA A 170 -12.24 6.16 3.71
CA ALA A 170 -11.37 5.49 4.67
C ALA A 170 -11.91 4.16 5.24
N ASP A 171 -13.04 3.65 4.72
CA ASP A 171 -13.73 2.46 5.27
C ASP A 171 -13.72 1.31 4.27
N ASP A 172 -13.00 0.23 4.60
CA ASP A 172 -13.03 -1.01 3.83
C ASP A 172 -14.09 -1.95 4.42
N VAL A 173 -15.29 -1.90 3.86
CA VAL A 173 -16.44 -2.72 4.28
C VAL A 173 -16.29 -4.22 4.03
N MET A 174 -15.28 -4.64 3.25
CA MET A 174 -15.02 -6.04 2.95
C MET A 174 -14.00 -6.63 3.92
N LEU A 175 -12.96 -5.86 4.23
CA LEU A 175 -11.89 -6.26 5.15
C LEU A 175 -12.14 -5.81 6.60
N ASN A 176 -13.16 -4.99 6.85
CA ASN A 176 -13.61 -4.52 8.16
C ASN A 176 -12.54 -3.76 8.96
N TYR A 177 -11.83 -2.85 8.29
CA TYR A 177 -10.82 -1.99 8.89
C TYR A 177 -10.87 -0.59 8.26
N GLN A 178 -10.23 0.37 8.90
CA GLN A 178 -10.14 1.74 8.42
C GLN A 178 -8.72 2.01 7.90
N SER A 179 -8.60 2.69 6.76
CA SER A 179 -7.32 3.04 6.10
C SER A 179 -7.32 4.55 5.74
N THR A 180 -6.38 5.00 4.91
CA THR A 180 -6.41 6.34 4.34
C THR A 180 -7.38 6.45 3.16
N SER A 181 -7.96 7.63 2.99
CA SER A 181 -8.92 7.96 1.94
C SER A 181 -8.29 8.55 0.67
N PHE A 182 -9.08 8.67 -0.40
CA PHE A 182 -8.66 9.42 -1.60
C PHE A 182 -8.35 10.90 -1.30
N HIS A 183 -9.01 11.50 -0.31
CA HIS A 183 -8.80 12.90 0.07
C HIS A 183 -7.47 13.08 0.80
N ASP A 184 -7.05 12.08 1.58
CA ASP A 184 -5.86 12.14 2.42
C ASP A 184 -4.60 12.23 1.56
N ALA A 185 -4.58 11.48 0.45
CA ALA A 185 -3.50 11.57 -0.54
C ALA A 185 -3.46 12.92 -1.28
N LEU A 186 -4.57 13.67 -1.34
CA LEU A 186 -4.60 15.03 -1.89
C LEU A 186 -4.15 16.05 -0.85
N PHE A 187 -4.67 15.94 0.37
CA PHE A 187 -4.25 16.72 1.54
C PHE A 187 -2.73 16.65 1.70
N LEU A 188 -2.16 15.46 1.78
CA LEU A 188 -0.73 15.28 2.00
C LEU A 188 0.10 15.94 0.88
N ARG A 189 -0.34 15.82 -0.37
CA ARG A 189 0.35 16.43 -1.52
C ARG A 189 0.30 17.94 -1.48
N GLU A 190 -0.84 18.52 -1.15
CA GLU A 190 -0.99 19.97 -1.02
C GLU A 190 -0.17 20.51 0.15
N THR A 191 -0.26 19.88 1.31
CA THR A 191 0.45 20.28 2.53
C THR A 191 1.97 20.20 2.37
N LEU A 192 2.48 19.17 1.70
CA LEU A 192 3.93 18.95 1.54
C LEU A 192 4.49 19.40 0.17
N GLY A 193 3.65 19.94 -0.72
CA GLY A 193 4.06 20.34 -2.08
C GLY A 193 4.53 19.17 -2.95
N LEU A 194 3.98 17.97 -2.74
CA LEU A 194 4.35 16.75 -3.47
C LEU A 194 3.56 16.60 -4.78
N LYS A 195 4.10 15.82 -5.70
CA LYS A 195 3.48 15.51 -7.00
C LYS A 195 3.16 14.02 -7.13
N ARG A 196 2.27 13.65 -8.06
CA ARG A 196 2.09 12.24 -8.45
C ARG A 196 3.26 11.78 -9.33
N ALA A 197 3.28 10.49 -9.68
CA ALA A 197 4.15 9.98 -10.72
C ALA A 197 4.00 10.83 -12.01
N PRO A 198 5.09 11.22 -12.69
CA PRO A 198 5.05 12.21 -13.77
C PRO A 198 4.09 11.85 -14.91
N GLU A 199 4.06 10.58 -15.31
CA GLU A 199 3.20 10.06 -16.36
C GLU A 199 1.73 10.16 -15.98
N PHE A 200 1.41 9.89 -14.70
CA PHE A 200 0.06 9.98 -14.16
C PHE A 200 -0.39 11.43 -13.98
N GLU A 201 0.48 12.31 -13.48
CA GLU A 201 0.21 13.76 -13.38
C GLU A 201 -0.09 14.35 -14.77
N ALA A 202 0.71 14.02 -15.77
CA ALA A 202 0.48 14.46 -17.14
C ALA A 202 -0.84 13.91 -17.71
N TRP A 203 -1.20 12.67 -17.37
CA TRP A 203 -2.49 12.10 -17.76
C TRP A 203 -3.66 12.83 -17.09
N LEU A 204 -3.61 13.09 -15.78
CA LEU A 204 -4.66 13.81 -15.05
C LEU A 204 -4.92 15.21 -15.64
N GLN A 205 -3.86 15.92 -16.02
CA GLN A 205 -3.96 17.23 -16.67
C GLN A 205 -4.59 17.13 -18.06
N ARG A 206 -4.20 16.15 -18.88
CA ARG A 206 -4.83 15.89 -20.19
C ARG A 206 -6.31 15.54 -20.07
N MET A 207 -6.66 14.81 -19.02
CA MET A 207 -8.04 14.44 -18.70
C MET A 207 -8.83 15.58 -18.03
N GLN A 208 -8.21 16.74 -17.80
CA GLN A 208 -8.82 17.90 -17.15
C GLN A 208 -9.38 17.57 -15.74
N ILE A 209 -8.72 16.64 -15.04
CA ILE A 209 -9.01 16.28 -13.65
C ILE A 209 -8.21 17.18 -12.71
N THR A 210 -6.99 17.56 -13.10
CA THR A 210 -6.16 18.52 -12.36
C THR A 210 -5.78 19.71 -13.22
N ASP A 211 -5.53 20.85 -12.58
CA ASP A 211 -4.94 22.03 -13.22
C ASP A 211 -3.41 21.88 -13.40
N ALA A 212 -2.78 22.87 -14.03
CA ALA A 212 -1.33 22.88 -14.23
C ALA A 212 -0.51 22.94 -12.92
N ALA A 213 -1.14 23.33 -11.80
CA ALA A 213 -0.55 23.32 -10.47
C ALA A 213 -0.80 21.99 -9.73
N GLY A 214 -1.50 21.03 -10.35
CA GLY A 214 -1.81 19.72 -9.77
C GLY A 214 -3.02 19.72 -8.83
N ARG A 215 -3.75 20.83 -8.71
CA ARG A 215 -4.97 20.90 -7.88
C ARG A 215 -6.14 20.30 -8.64
N LEU A 216 -7.12 19.75 -7.92
CA LEU A 216 -8.34 19.25 -8.55
C LEU A 216 -9.04 20.38 -9.32
N ALA A 217 -9.38 20.11 -10.57
CA ALA A 217 -10.16 21.02 -11.38
C ALA A 217 -11.64 20.97 -10.97
N PRO A 218 -12.42 22.05 -11.15
CA PRO A 218 -13.85 22.04 -10.85
C PRO A 218 -14.57 20.92 -11.62
N PRO A 219 -15.60 20.25 -11.06
CA PRO A 219 -16.30 19.17 -11.77
C PRO A 219 -16.80 19.54 -13.17
N THR A 220 -17.14 20.82 -13.38
CA THR A 220 -17.59 21.38 -14.66
C THR A 220 -16.52 21.41 -15.75
N SER A 221 -15.23 21.29 -15.41
CA SER A 221 -14.14 21.27 -16.40
C SER A 221 -13.94 19.90 -17.05
N ASN A 222 -14.58 18.84 -16.54
CA ASN A 222 -14.48 17.50 -17.07
C ASN A 222 -15.84 16.99 -17.52
N ARG A 223 -16.00 16.72 -18.83
CA ARG A 223 -17.26 16.23 -19.41
C ARG A 223 -17.76 14.92 -18.78
N LEU A 224 -16.87 14.08 -18.24
CA LEU A 224 -17.23 12.84 -17.55
C LEU A 224 -17.77 13.09 -16.13
N LEU A 225 -17.52 14.28 -15.56
CA LEU A 225 -17.96 14.70 -14.23
C LEU A 225 -19.05 15.78 -14.29
N ALA A 226 -19.44 16.23 -15.49
CA ALA A 226 -20.41 17.30 -15.67
C ALA A 226 -21.77 17.00 -15.01
N ASP A 227 -22.17 15.72 -15.00
CA ASP A 227 -23.43 15.28 -14.39
C ASP A 227 -23.31 15.03 -12.87
N MET A 228 -22.09 15.03 -12.31
CA MET A 228 -21.88 14.88 -10.86
C MET A 228 -22.26 16.12 -10.05
N GLY A 229 -22.56 17.25 -10.72
CA GLY A 229 -23.10 18.44 -10.05
C GLY A 229 -24.40 18.18 -9.27
N ALA A 230 -25.17 17.14 -9.66
CA ALA A 230 -26.36 16.72 -8.93
C ALA A 230 -26.05 16.05 -7.57
N LEU A 231 -24.85 15.50 -7.37
CA LEU A 231 -24.43 14.90 -6.09
C LEU A 231 -24.12 15.96 -5.03
N ALA A 232 -23.75 17.18 -5.43
CA ALA A 232 -23.60 18.30 -4.49
C ALA A 232 -24.91 18.61 -3.74
N ALA A 233 -26.07 18.32 -4.34
CA ALA A 233 -27.38 18.47 -3.70
C ALA A 233 -27.64 17.46 -2.57
N LEU A 234 -26.91 16.33 -2.53
CA LEU A 234 -27.03 15.32 -1.47
C LEU A 234 -26.29 15.75 -0.18
N GLY A 235 -25.33 16.67 -0.27
CA GLY A 235 -24.61 17.23 0.89
C GLY A 235 -25.27 18.46 1.51
N SER A 236 -26.28 19.05 0.85
CA SER A 236 -27.01 20.24 1.34
C SER A 236 -28.25 19.92 2.18
N THR A 237 -28.50 18.65 2.47
CA THR A 237 -29.55 18.20 3.38
C THR A 237 -28.94 17.52 4.60
N ALA A 238 -28.28 18.30 5.45
CA ALA A 238 -27.98 17.99 6.84
C ALA A 238 -27.98 19.28 7.66
#